data_AF-A0A2V9NES6-F1
#
_entry.id   AF-A0A2V9NES6-F1
#
_cell.length_a   1.000
_cell.length_b   1.000
_cell.length_c   1.000
_cell.angle_alpha   90.00
_cell.angle_beta   90.00
_cell.angle_gamma   90.00
#
_symmetry.space_group_name_H-M   'P 1'
#
loop_
_entity.id
_entity.type
_entity.pdbx_description
1 polymer ?
#
loop_
_entity_poly.entity_id
_entity_poly.type
_entity_poly.pdbx_seq_one_letter_code
_entity_poly.pdbx_strand_id
1 'polypeptide(L)'
;MRNSFAAILSTLTLLIGLGLGSALHAQNAQMARHEPHMSAALGHLQPAKEELQRAAPNKGGHRERAMELVNQAIQQVQEGERYFQEHGGK
;
A
#
# COMPACT_ATOMS: atom_id res chain seq x y z
N MET A 1 -65.40 29.45 -5.71
CA MET A 1 -65.32 28.42 -6.77
C MET A 1 -64.04 27.63 -6.53
N ARG A 2 -64.21 26.32 -6.31
CA ARG A 2 -63.18 25.33 -5.98
C ARG A 2 -62.56 24.86 -7.29
N ASN A 3 -61.24 24.87 -7.44
CA ASN A 3 -60.52 24.04 -8.42
C ASN A 3 -59.16 23.63 -7.84
N SER A 4 -58.96 22.31 -7.80
CA SER A 4 -57.84 21.57 -7.23
C SER A 4 -56.79 21.23 -8.30
N PHE A 5 -55.80 20.37 -7.95
CA PHE A 5 -54.77 19.70 -8.76
C PHE A 5 -53.44 20.49 -8.84
N ALA A 6 -52.52 20.36 -7.88
CA ALA A 6 -51.62 19.22 -7.59
C ALA A 6 -50.58 18.92 -8.70
N ALA A 7 -49.38 18.53 -8.25
CA ALA A 7 -48.16 18.12 -8.97
C ALA A 7 -47.16 19.27 -9.23
N ILE A 8 -46.21 19.53 -8.32
CA ILE A 8 -44.93 18.80 -8.20
C ILE A 8 -44.23 18.75 -9.56
N LEU A 9 -43.27 19.64 -9.79
CA LEU A 9 -42.13 19.29 -10.62
C LEU A 9 -40.87 19.95 -10.06
N SER A 10 -40.08 19.07 -9.45
CA SER A 10 -38.82 19.23 -8.76
C SER A 10 -37.89 20.27 -9.37
N THR A 11 -37.28 21.05 -8.47
CA THR A 11 -36.16 21.96 -8.69
C THR A 11 -35.12 21.40 -9.67
N LEU A 12 -35.17 21.87 -10.90
CA LEU A 12 -34.16 21.66 -11.93
C LEU A 12 -32.90 22.45 -11.55
N THR A 13 -32.00 21.85 -10.76
CA THR A 13 -30.62 22.36 -10.60
C THR A 13 -29.71 21.59 -11.53
N LEU A 14 -29.75 21.95 -12.81
CA LEU A 14 -28.71 21.58 -13.76
C LEU A 14 -27.87 22.83 -14.05
N LEU A 15 -26.86 23.07 -13.21
CA LEU A 15 -25.77 24.00 -13.48
C LEU A 15 -24.47 23.21 -13.59
N ILE A 16 -24.33 22.55 -14.73
CA ILE A 16 -23.03 22.14 -15.28
C ILE A 16 -22.44 23.41 -15.89
N GLY A 17 -21.50 24.03 -15.19
CA GLY A 17 -20.82 25.24 -15.62
C GLY A 17 -19.32 25.11 -15.42
N LEU A 18 -18.63 24.87 -16.53
CA LEU A 18 -17.18 24.81 -16.71
C LEU A 18 -16.44 25.90 -15.92
N GLY A 19 -15.45 25.53 -15.10
CA GLY A 19 -14.62 26.55 -14.48
C GLY A 19 -13.54 26.18 -13.46
N LEU A 20 -13.13 24.91 -13.26
CA LEU A 20 -12.04 24.59 -12.30
C LEU A 20 -11.18 23.38 -12.73
N GLY A 21 -10.95 23.21 -14.04
CA GLY A 21 -10.21 22.07 -14.61
C GLY A 21 -8.70 22.01 -14.31
N SER A 22 -8.15 22.96 -13.56
CA SER A 22 -6.70 23.07 -13.27
C SER A 22 -6.30 22.71 -11.84
N ALA A 23 -7.24 22.40 -10.94
CA ALA A 23 -6.93 22.05 -9.54
C ALA A 23 -6.97 20.52 -9.24
N LEU A 24 -7.34 19.68 -10.20
CA LEU A 24 -7.50 18.23 -10.00
C LEU A 24 -6.25 17.39 -10.33
N HIS A 25 -5.17 17.98 -10.84
CA HIS A 25 -4.00 17.23 -11.30
C HIS A 25 -2.82 17.18 -10.32
N ALA A 26 -2.93 17.74 -9.12
CA ALA A 26 -1.82 17.79 -8.15
C ALA A 26 -1.88 16.72 -7.04
N GLN A 27 -2.57 15.59 -7.25
CA GLN A 27 -2.71 14.53 -6.24
C GLN A 27 -1.97 13.23 -6.59
N ASN A 28 -0.79 13.29 -7.24
CA ASN A 28 -0.02 12.06 -7.56
C ASN A 28 1.46 12.13 -7.16
N ALA A 29 1.90 13.14 -6.40
CA ALA A 29 3.31 13.28 -6.02
C ALA A 29 3.68 12.61 -4.69
N GLN A 30 2.73 11.99 -3.99
CA GLN A 30 2.94 11.55 -2.60
C GLN A 30 2.49 10.13 -2.31
N MET A 31 2.57 9.24 -3.30
CA MET A 31 2.71 7.81 -3.03
C MET A 31 4.20 7.52 -3.11
N ALA A 32 4.87 7.52 -1.96
CA ALA A 32 6.23 7.02 -1.83
C ALA A 32 6.31 5.70 -2.58
N ARG A 33 7.10 5.69 -3.66
CA ARG A 33 7.24 4.57 -4.58
C ARG A 33 7.92 3.44 -3.81
N HIS A 34 7.14 2.58 -3.18
CA HIS A 34 7.64 1.30 -2.67
C HIS A 34 7.61 0.31 -3.83
N GLU A 35 8.65 -0.51 -3.95
CA GLU A 35 8.61 -1.65 -4.85
C GLU A 35 7.67 -2.70 -4.21
N PRO A 36 6.52 -3.04 -4.83
CA PRO A 36 5.48 -3.80 -4.17
C PRO A 36 5.89 -5.24 -3.82
N HIS A 37 6.81 -5.84 -4.56
CA HIS A 37 7.25 -7.22 -4.32
C HIS A 37 8.26 -7.32 -3.18
N MET A 38 9.18 -6.36 -3.06
CA MET A 38 10.14 -6.26 -1.96
C MET A 38 9.41 -6.03 -0.64
N SER A 39 8.42 -5.12 -0.64
CA SER A 39 7.60 -4.88 0.55
C SER A 39 6.79 -6.12 0.95
N ALA A 40 6.22 -6.84 -0.02
CA ALA A 40 5.55 -8.11 0.24
C ALA A 40 6.51 -9.18 0.79
N ALA A 41 7.74 -9.25 0.26
CA ALA A 41 8.77 -10.16 0.75
C ALA A 41 9.11 -9.89 2.23
N LEU A 42 9.25 -8.62 2.64
CA LEU A 42 9.40 -8.28 4.07
C LEU A 42 8.22 -8.76 4.90
N GLY A 43 7.00 -8.58 4.40
CA GLY A 43 5.78 -9.07 5.02
C GLY A 43 5.73 -10.59 5.23
N HIS A 44 6.47 -11.37 4.44
CA HIS A 44 6.61 -12.82 4.63
C HIS A 44 7.80 -13.21 5.51
N LEU A 45 8.93 -12.50 5.37
CA LEU A 45 10.15 -12.81 6.10
C LEU A 45 10.05 -12.49 7.60
N GLN A 46 9.35 -11.43 7.98
CA GLN A 46 9.15 -11.06 9.39
C GLN A 46 8.37 -12.14 10.18
N PRO A 47 7.20 -12.62 9.72
CA PRO A 47 6.53 -13.76 10.34
C PRO A 47 7.38 -15.03 10.35
N ALA A 48 8.10 -15.32 9.26
CA ALA A 48 8.99 -16.48 9.23
C ALA A 48 10.07 -16.43 10.32
N LYS A 49 10.65 -15.25 10.57
CA LYS A 49 11.60 -15.03 11.67
C LYS A 49 10.94 -15.28 13.03
N GLU A 50 9.73 -14.78 13.25
CA GLU A 50 9.00 -14.99 14.51
C GLU A 50 8.75 -16.48 14.78
N GLU A 51 8.33 -17.24 13.77
CA GLU A 51 8.11 -18.68 13.89
C GLU A 51 9.42 -19.43 14.20
N LEU A 52 10.54 -19.03 13.59
CA LEU A 52 11.86 -19.58 13.90
C LEU A 52 12.32 -19.25 15.34
N GLN A 53 11.95 -18.08 15.86
CA GLN A 53 12.24 -17.71 17.24
C GLN A 53 11.41 -18.54 18.24
N ARG A 54 10.14 -18.82 17.92
CA ARG A 54 9.24 -19.65 18.74
C ARG A 54 9.59 -21.14 18.67
N ALA A 55 10.20 -21.60 17.58
CA ALA A 55 10.53 -23.01 17.40
C ALA A 55 11.55 -23.50 18.45
N ALA A 56 11.14 -24.49 19.24
CA ALA A 56 12.04 -25.24 20.13
C ALA A 56 11.88 -26.75 19.90
N PRO A 57 12.91 -27.58 20.13
CA PRO A 57 14.35 -27.28 20.29
C PRO A 57 15.06 -26.84 18.99
N ASN A 58 16.35 -26.44 19.05
CA ASN A 58 17.19 -25.89 17.96
C ASN A 58 17.37 -26.80 16.71
N LYS A 59 16.72 -27.98 16.65
CA LYS A 59 16.75 -28.95 15.54
C LYS A 59 18.17 -29.20 14.99
N GLY A 60 19.14 -29.48 15.88
CA GLY A 60 20.53 -29.71 15.48
C GLY A 60 21.28 -28.47 14.96
N GLY A 61 20.82 -27.26 15.28
CA GLY A 61 21.42 -26.00 14.81
C GLY A 61 20.71 -25.39 13.59
N HIS A 62 19.82 -26.14 12.93
CA HIS A 62 19.12 -25.68 11.74
C HIS A 62 18.23 -24.46 11.99
N ARG A 63 17.63 -24.36 13.19
CA ARG A 63 16.77 -23.20 13.54
C ARG A 63 17.58 -21.91 13.59
N GLU A 64 18.73 -21.92 14.26
CA GLU A 64 19.64 -20.77 14.30
C GLU A 64 20.16 -20.41 12.90
N ARG A 65 20.60 -21.42 12.13
CA ARG A 65 21.04 -21.19 10.75
C ARG A 65 19.95 -20.59 9.87
N ALA A 66 18.71 -21.06 10.01
CA ALA A 66 17.57 -20.51 9.29
C ALA A 66 17.29 -19.06 9.72
N MET A 67 17.40 -18.74 11.02
CA MET A 67 17.21 -17.38 11.52
C MET A 67 18.25 -16.41 10.98
N GLU A 68 19.52 -16.83 10.88
CA GLU A 68 20.59 -16.06 10.24
C GLU A 68 20.26 -15.75 8.78
N LEU A 69 19.87 -16.77 8.00
CA LEU A 69 19.51 -16.61 6.59
C LEU A 69 18.31 -15.68 6.40
N VAL A 70 17.28 -15.80 7.23
CA VAL A 70 16.11 -14.91 7.20
C VAL A 70 16.50 -13.48 7.55
N ASN A 71 17.37 -13.27 8.54
CA ASN A 71 17.87 -11.94 8.88
C ASN A 71 18.66 -11.31 7.70
N GLN A 72 19.52 -12.09 7.05
CA GLN A 72 20.25 -11.63 5.86
C GLN A 72 19.30 -11.26 4.71
N ALA A 73 18.27 -12.09 4.47
CA ALA A 73 17.26 -11.80 3.47
C ALA A 73 16.49 -10.50 3.78
N ILE A 74 16.08 -10.29 5.03
CA ILE A 74 15.42 -9.04 5.46
C ILE A 74 16.30 -7.83 5.16
N GLN A 75 17.59 -7.90 5.51
CA GLN A 75 18.54 -6.82 5.25
C GLN A 75 18.64 -6.50 3.75
N GLN A 76 18.81 -7.52 2.92
CA GLN A 76 18.90 -7.35 1.47
C GLN A 76 17.62 -6.76 0.87
N VAL A 77 16.45 -7.17 1.35
CA VAL A 77 15.19 -6.61 0.87
C VAL A 77 15.05 -5.13 1.26
N GLN A 78 15.42 -4.76 2.49
CA GLN A 78 15.46 -3.35 2.91
C GLN A 78 16.49 -2.52 2.14
N GLU A 79 17.63 -3.10 1.76
CA GLU A 79 18.60 -2.45 0.86
C GLU A 79 18.01 -2.23 -0.54
N GLY A 80 17.31 -3.22 -1.09
CA GLY A 80 16.64 -3.07 -2.38
C GLY A 80 15.51 -2.04 -2.37
N GLU A 81 14.71 -1.96 -1.30
CA GLU A 81 13.71 -0.90 -1.14
C GLU A 81 14.35 0.49 -1.10
N ARG A 82 15.44 0.66 -0.34
CA ARG A 82 16.21 1.91 -0.30
C ARG A 82 16.77 2.28 -1.66
N TYR A 83 17.39 1.32 -2.34
CA TYR A 83 17.90 1.51 -3.69
C TYR A 83 16.79 1.93 -4.65
N PHE A 84 15.61 1.29 -4.60
CA PHE A 84 14.47 1.64 -5.42
C PHE A 84 13.96 3.07 -5.13
N GLN A 85 13.92 3.48 -3.87
CA GLN A 85 13.56 4.85 -3.48
C GLN A 85 14.55 5.89 -4.03
N GLU A 86 15.84 5.56 -4.03
CA GLU A 86 16.91 6.44 -4.52
C GLU A 86 17.02 6.47 -6.06
N HIS A 87 16.77 5.35 -6.75
CA HIS A 87 17.10 5.18 -8.17
C HIS A 87 15.87 4.95 -9.07
N GLY A 88 14.69 4.74 -8.50
CA GLY A 88 13.43 4.59 -9.23
C GLY A 88 13.27 3.28 -10.00
N GLY A 89 13.93 2.21 -9.56
CA GLY A 89 13.80 0.86 -10.15
C GLY A 89 14.57 0.62 -11.44
N LYS A 90 15.72 1.30 -11.61
CA LYS A 90 16.61 1.19 -12.77
C LYS A 90 17.75 0.20 -12.53
#